data_AF-A0A2A4T7Y2-F1
#
_entry.id   AF-A0A2A4T7Y2-F1
#
_cell.length_a   1.000
_cell.length_b   1.000
_cell.length_c   1.000
_cell.angle_alpha   90.00
_cell.angle_beta   90.00
_cell.angle_gamma   90.00
#
_symmetry.space_group_name_H-M   'P 1'
#
loop_
_entity.id
_entity.type
_entity.pdbx_description
1 polymer ?
#
loop_
_entity_poly.entity_id
_entity_poly.type
_entity_poly.pdbx_seq_one_letter_code
_entity_poly.pdbx_strand_id
1 'polypeptide(L)'
;MVLFDSLIGNTDRHQENWGLIFRIDGTCCLTPLFDNGTSLGHERFPEHVKSWNKQRVTTYVRRGCHHLRYIRDEPKNRIKHFDFVKYIAKQQVLKNHMNAKMDSINPELLLDEISGLRDIDCDIRFTSERFEWISRLLNIRVELIKEELK
;
A
#
# COMPACT_ATOMS: atom_id res chain seq x y z
N MET A 1 -0.61 -9.46 2.69
CA MET A 1 -0.99 -8.27 3.50
C MET A 1 0.16 -7.27 3.53
N VAL A 2 1.28 -7.53 4.22
CA VAL A 2 2.41 -6.56 4.36
C VAL A 2 2.88 -5.94 3.04
N LEU A 3 3.18 -6.75 2.02
CA LEU A 3 3.60 -6.26 0.71
C LEU A 3 2.56 -5.32 0.08
N PHE A 4 1.30 -5.71 0.14
CA PHE A 4 0.17 -4.94 -0.39
C PHE A 4 -0.02 -3.62 0.36
N ASP A 5 -0.02 -3.67 1.69
CA ASP A 5 -0.17 -2.47 2.54
C ASP A 5 0.99 -1.49 2.36
N SER A 6 2.21 -1.99 2.10
CA SER A 6 3.35 -1.15 1.73
C SER A 6 3.22 -0.52 0.35
N LEU A 7 2.64 -1.24 -0.62
CA LEU A 7 2.39 -0.74 -1.98
C LEU A 7 1.32 0.35 -2.02
N ILE A 8 0.21 0.17 -1.30
CA ILE A 8 -0.86 1.18 -1.25
C ILE A 8 -0.66 2.21 -0.14
N GLY A 9 0.26 1.97 0.79
CA GLY A 9 0.51 2.84 1.94
C GLY A 9 -0.60 2.83 2.97
N ASN A 10 -1.17 1.66 3.27
CA ASN A 10 -2.25 1.54 4.25
C ASN A 10 -1.71 1.70 5.68
N THR A 11 -2.13 2.77 6.35
CA THR A 11 -1.69 3.07 7.72
C THR A 11 -2.57 2.50 8.83
N ASP A 12 -3.69 1.86 8.46
CA ASP A 12 -4.74 1.44 9.40
C ASP A 12 -5.26 0.02 9.17
N ARG A 13 -4.35 -0.94 8.94
CA ARG A 13 -4.65 -2.37 8.95
C ARG A 13 -4.82 -2.92 10.39
N HIS A 14 -5.89 -2.52 11.09
CA HIS A 14 -6.25 -3.10 12.39
C HIS A 14 -6.95 -4.47 12.24
N GLN A 15 -7.16 -5.17 13.35
CA GLN A 15 -7.68 -6.54 13.38
C GLN A 15 -9.10 -6.72 12.81
N GLU A 16 -9.82 -5.63 12.58
CA GLU A 16 -11.16 -5.68 11.98
C GLU A 16 -11.11 -5.49 10.46
N ASN A 17 -9.97 -5.09 9.89
CA ASN A 17 -9.77 -4.83 8.45
C ASN A 17 -9.19 -6.04 7.69
N TRP A 18 -9.29 -7.22 8.29
CA TRP A 18 -9.01 -8.54 7.71
C TRP A 18 -9.65 -9.60 8.60
N GLY A 19 -9.81 -10.82 8.09
CA GLY A 19 -10.41 -11.88 8.89
C GLY A 19 -10.17 -13.28 8.35
N LEU A 20 -10.93 -14.22 8.91
CA LEU A 20 -10.95 -15.62 8.49
C LEU A 20 -12.36 -16.00 8.05
N ILE A 21 -12.44 -16.74 6.95
CA ILE A 21 -13.66 -17.41 6.49
C ILE A 21 -13.57 -18.86 6.96
N PHE A 22 -14.52 -19.26 7.80
CA PHE A 22 -14.69 -20.64 8.24
C PHE A 22 -15.69 -21.35 7.33
N ARG A 23 -15.31 -22.52 6.82
CA ARG A 23 -16.19 -23.37 6.02
C ARG A 23 -16.85 -24.43 6.89
N ILE A 24 -17.98 -24.96 6.41
CA ILE A 24 -18.75 -26.00 7.11
C ILE A 24 -17.93 -27.27 7.32
N ASP A 25 -16.96 -27.55 6.45
CA ASP A 25 -16.02 -28.67 6.54
C ASP A 25 -14.92 -28.50 7.61
N GLY A 26 -14.95 -27.41 8.38
CA GLY A 26 -13.97 -27.12 9.43
C GLY A 26 -12.67 -26.46 8.93
N THR A 27 -12.52 -26.23 7.63
CA THR A 27 -11.37 -25.51 7.09
C THR A 27 -11.53 -23.99 7.27
N CYS A 28 -10.41 -23.26 7.29
CA CYS A 28 -10.41 -21.80 7.29
C CYS A 28 -9.46 -21.23 6.24
N CYS A 29 -9.77 -20.04 5.73
CA CYS A 29 -8.85 -19.26 4.91
C CYS A 29 -8.95 -17.77 5.27
N LEU A 30 -7.95 -16.98 4.86
CA LEU A 30 -8.04 -15.53 4.97
C LEU A 30 -9.20 -14.99 4.13
N THR A 31 -9.88 -13.96 4.63
CA THR A 31 -10.80 -13.17 3.81
C THR A 31 -10.02 -12.45 2.70
N PRO A 32 -10.70 -12.03 1.62
CA PRO A 32 -10.19 -10.94 0.81
C PRO A 32 -9.82 -9.74 1.69
N LEU A 33 -8.83 -8.94 1.27
CA LEU A 33 -8.50 -7.71 1.98
C LEU A 33 -9.60 -6.68 1.71
N PHE A 34 -10.18 -6.12 2.75
CA PHE A 34 -11.21 -5.09 2.68
C PHE A 34 -10.78 -3.87 3.50
N ASP A 35 -11.60 -2.83 3.46
CA ASP A 35 -11.37 -1.54 4.15
C ASP A 35 -9.95 -0.97 3.95
N ASN A 36 -9.72 -0.50 2.73
CA ASN A 36 -8.44 0.09 2.31
C ASN A 36 -8.50 1.61 2.21
N GLY A 37 -9.54 2.25 2.75
CA GLY A 37 -9.83 3.68 2.56
C GLY A 37 -8.70 4.60 3.05
N THR A 38 -7.94 4.16 4.05
CA THR A 38 -6.80 4.85 4.67
C THR A 38 -5.48 4.71 3.88
N SER A 39 -5.57 4.60 2.56
CA SER A 39 -4.44 4.31 1.66
C SER A 39 -4.29 5.39 0.57
N LEU A 40 -3.32 5.21 -0.33
CA LEU A 40 -3.10 6.01 -1.54
C LEU A 40 -2.98 7.52 -1.30
N GLY A 41 -2.55 7.90 -0.10
CA GLY A 41 -2.40 9.30 0.32
C GLY A 41 -3.71 10.08 0.33
N HIS A 42 -4.83 9.41 0.67
CA HIS A 42 -6.16 10.00 0.76
C HIS A 42 -6.21 11.28 1.62
N GLU A 43 -5.35 11.38 2.64
CA GLU A 43 -5.32 12.49 3.59
C GLU A 43 -4.69 13.77 3.01
N ARG A 44 -4.11 13.69 1.81
CA ARG A 44 -3.48 14.84 1.15
C ARG A 44 -4.41 15.43 0.10
N PHE A 45 -4.53 16.75 0.12
CA PHE A 45 -5.19 17.53 -0.90
C PHE A 45 -4.22 17.75 -2.08
N PRO A 46 -4.55 17.34 -3.32
CA PRO A 46 -3.67 17.42 -4.49
C PRO A 46 -3.08 18.82 -4.71
N GLU A 47 -3.87 19.87 -4.49
CA GLU A 47 -3.47 21.27 -4.57
C GLU A 47 -2.30 21.64 -3.63
N HIS A 48 -2.25 21.04 -2.44
CA HIS A 48 -1.18 21.29 -1.45
C HIS A 48 0.10 20.50 -1.72
N VAL A 49 0.02 19.47 -2.57
CA VAL A 49 1.15 18.58 -2.91
C VAL A 49 1.60 18.72 -4.37
N LYS A 50 0.89 19.52 -5.18
CA LYS A 50 1.17 19.75 -6.60
C LYS A 50 2.60 20.23 -6.83
N SER A 51 3.10 21.14 -6.00
CA SER A 51 4.46 21.71 -6.10
C SER A 51 5.56 20.83 -5.50
N TRP A 52 5.22 19.68 -4.91
CA TRP A 52 6.24 18.82 -4.31
C TRP A 52 7.11 18.22 -5.41
N ASN A 53 8.42 18.25 -5.25
CA ASN A 53 9.34 17.52 -6.12
C ASN A 53 9.41 16.03 -5.76
N LYS A 54 10.08 15.21 -6.59
CA LYS A 54 10.26 13.76 -6.33
C LYS A 54 10.80 13.51 -4.92
N GLN A 55 11.83 14.25 -4.49
CA GLN A 55 12.45 14.09 -3.18
C GLN A 55 11.48 14.28 -2.01
N ARG A 56 10.62 15.30 -2.07
CA ARG A 56 9.62 15.57 -1.03
C ARG A 56 8.54 14.50 -1.00
N VAL A 57 8.11 14.00 -2.15
CA VAL A 57 7.16 12.87 -2.22
C VAL A 57 7.80 11.59 -1.66
N THR A 58 9.04 11.28 -2.04
CA THR A 58 9.78 10.13 -1.50
C THR A 58 9.92 10.22 0.02
N THR A 59 10.18 11.42 0.55
CA THR A 59 10.26 11.65 2.00
C THR A 59 8.92 11.36 2.68
N TYR A 60 7.81 11.81 2.09
CA TYR A 60 6.46 11.50 2.57
C TYR A 60 6.19 9.99 2.54
N VAL A 61 6.47 9.32 1.42
CA VAL A 61 6.29 7.86 1.25
C VAL A 61 7.09 7.08 2.30
N ARG A 62 8.38 7.40 2.50
CA ARG A 62 9.27 6.73 3.47
C ARG A 62 8.87 6.92 4.93
N ARG A 63 8.07 7.96 5.24
CA ARG A 63 7.54 8.20 6.59
C ARG A 63 6.31 7.35 6.92
N GLY A 64 5.69 6.70 5.92
CA GLY A 64 4.52 5.87 6.13
C GLY A 64 4.82 4.66 7.02
N CYS A 65 3.93 4.42 7.99
CA CYS A 65 4.01 3.28 8.89
C CYS A 65 2.79 2.37 8.75
N HIS A 66 3.03 1.07 8.83
CA HIS A 66 2.00 0.06 8.96
C HIS A 66 1.31 0.17 10.34
N HIS A 67 0.07 -0.29 10.44
CA HIS A 67 -0.66 -0.33 11.73
C HIS A 67 0.02 -1.25 12.77
N LEU A 68 0.74 -2.27 12.30
CA LEU A 68 1.47 -3.23 13.14
C LEU A 68 2.66 -2.58 13.85
N ARG A 69 2.98 -3.13 15.03
CA ARG A 69 3.99 -2.60 15.96
C ARG A 69 5.05 -3.67 16.25
N TYR A 70 6.26 -3.24 16.57
CA TYR A 70 7.31 -4.14 17.06
C TYR A 70 7.04 -4.62 18.49
N ILE A 71 6.54 -3.71 19.35
CA ILE A 71 6.32 -3.94 20.77
C ILE A 71 4.87 -3.53 21.10
N ARG A 72 4.17 -4.37 21.85
CA ARG A 72 2.75 -4.15 22.21
C ARG A 72 2.56 -2.85 23.00
N ASP A 73 3.43 -2.61 23.98
CA ASP A 73 3.29 -1.56 24.99
C ASP A 73 3.90 -0.21 24.56
N GLU A 74 4.41 -0.12 23.33
CA GLU A 74 4.96 1.13 22.77
C GLU A 74 4.10 1.61 21.59
N PRO A 75 2.96 2.28 21.86
CA PRO A 75 1.97 2.62 20.83
C PRO A 75 2.50 3.55 19.74
N LYS A 76 3.58 4.30 20.01
CA LYS A 76 4.21 5.21 19.06
C LYS A 76 5.16 4.50 18.08
N ASN A 77 5.59 3.28 18.39
CA ASN A 77 6.58 2.54 17.59
C ASN A 77 5.91 1.63 16.55
N ARG A 78 5.18 2.27 15.63
CA ARG A 78 4.66 1.61 14.42
C ARG A 78 5.80 1.28 13.46
N ILE A 79 5.70 0.12 12.82
CA ILE A 79 6.71 -0.36 11.87
C ILE A 79 6.61 0.44 10.57
N LYS A 80 7.70 0.96 10.04
CA LYS A 80 7.70 1.60 8.70
C LYS A 80 7.45 0.56 7.62
N HIS A 81 6.71 0.94 6.57
CA HIS A 81 6.34 0.02 5.49
C HIS A 81 7.52 -0.72 4.87
N PHE A 82 8.56 0.02 4.48
CA PHE A 82 9.73 -0.54 3.79
C PHE A 82 10.63 -1.33 4.74
N ASP A 83 10.79 -0.87 5.99
CA ASP A 83 11.49 -1.63 7.03
C ASP A 83 10.78 -2.97 7.29
N PHE A 84 9.45 -3.01 7.20
CA PHE A 84 8.70 -4.25 7.35
C PHE A 84 8.92 -5.21 6.19
N VAL A 85 8.85 -4.71 4.95
CA VAL A 85 9.14 -5.51 3.75
C VAL A 85 10.54 -6.10 3.83
N LYS A 86 11.55 -5.27 4.14
CA LYS A 86 12.93 -5.70 4.35
C LYS A 86 13.06 -6.76 5.44
N TYR A 87 12.35 -6.58 6.56
CA TYR A 87 12.38 -7.54 7.66
C TYR A 87 11.82 -8.90 7.25
N ILE A 88 10.67 -8.94 6.56
CA ILE A 88 10.07 -10.18 6.05
C ILE A 88 10.95 -10.82 4.97
N ALA A 89 11.62 -10.01 4.14
CA ALA A 89 12.53 -10.47 3.09
C ALA A 89 13.79 -11.17 3.62
N LYS A 90 14.07 -11.13 4.93
CA LYS A 90 15.14 -11.96 5.53
C LYS A 90 14.88 -13.46 5.38
N GLN A 91 13.62 -13.86 5.24
CA GLN A 91 13.26 -15.25 4.95
C GLN A 91 13.20 -15.45 3.43
N GLN A 92 14.12 -16.25 2.88
CA GLN A 92 14.29 -16.39 1.42
C GLN A 92 13.01 -16.87 0.71
N VAL A 93 12.25 -17.79 1.32
CA VAL A 93 10.98 -18.27 0.75
C VAL A 93 9.98 -17.12 0.59
N LEU A 94 9.86 -16.27 1.61
CA LEU A 94 8.97 -15.11 1.56
C LEU A 94 9.50 -14.03 0.62
N LYS A 95 10.82 -13.80 0.58
CA LYS A 95 11.46 -12.88 -0.38
C LYS A 95 11.15 -13.30 -1.82
N ASN A 96 11.35 -14.57 -2.16
CA ASN A 96 11.05 -15.11 -3.50
C ASN A 96 9.56 -14.95 -3.84
N HIS A 97 8.66 -15.22 -2.88
CA HIS A 97 7.23 -15.01 -3.07
C HIS A 97 6.89 -13.54 -3.33
N MET A 98 7.48 -12.61 -2.57
CA MET A 98 7.30 -11.17 -2.78
C MET A 98 7.84 -10.71 -4.14
N ASN A 99 9.01 -11.19 -4.54
CA ASN A 99 9.58 -10.91 -5.87
C ASN A 99 8.64 -11.38 -6.98
N ALA A 100 8.17 -12.64 -6.93
CA ALA A 100 7.23 -13.14 -7.93
C ALA A 100 5.94 -12.31 -8.02
N LYS A 101 5.44 -11.79 -6.88
CA LYS A 101 4.30 -10.87 -6.85
C LYS A 101 4.65 -9.51 -7.45
N MET A 102 5.80 -8.95 -7.12
CA MET A 102 6.24 -7.66 -7.69
C MET A 102 6.52 -7.74 -9.19
N ASP A 103 7.00 -8.87 -9.69
CA ASP A 103 7.24 -9.12 -11.11
C ASP A 103 5.93 -9.28 -11.89
N SER A 104 4.87 -9.75 -11.22
CA SER A 104 3.52 -9.83 -11.81
C SER A 104 2.80 -8.48 -11.89
N ILE A 105 3.29 -7.43 -11.21
CA ILE A 105 2.69 -6.10 -11.27
C ILE A 105 3.16 -5.42 -12.55
N ASN A 106 2.20 -5.07 -13.41
CA ASN A 106 2.41 -4.14 -14.52
C ASN A 106 1.94 -2.74 -14.09
N PRO A 107 2.85 -1.80 -13.79
CA PRO A 107 2.48 -0.46 -13.35
C PRO A 107 1.65 0.32 -14.37
N GLU A 108 1.90 0.12 -15.68
CA GLU A 108 1.16 0.83 -16.73
C GLU A 108 -0.31 0.39 -16.73
N LEU A 109 -0.56 -0.93 -16.78
CA LEU A 109 -1.91 -1.47 -16.73
C LEU A 109 -2.65 -1.09 -15.43
N LEU A 110 -1.95 -1.12 -14.29
CA LEU A 110 -2.53 -0.70 -13.01
C LEU A 110 -2.95 0.77 -13.04
N LEU A 111 -2.10 1.65 -13.57
CA LEU A 111 -2.41 3.07 -13.66
C LEU A 111 -3.50 3.36 -14.69
N ASP A 112 -3.57 2.60 -15.77
CA ASP A 112 -4.66 2.69 -16.76
C ASP A 112 -6.01 2.28 -16.14
N GLU A 113 -6.04 1.19 -15.38
CA GLU A 113 -7.25 0.76 -14.63
C GLU A 113 -7.70 1.84 -13.64
N ILE A 114 -6.76 2.41 -12.88
CA ILE A 114 -7.08 3.50 -11.92
C ILE A 114 -7.55 4.74 -12.68
N SER A 115 -6.93 5.07 -13.82
CA SER A 115 -7.32 6.20 -14.67
C SER A 115 -8.75 6.07 -15.17
N GLY A 116 -9.19 4.85 -15.52
CA GLY A 116 -10.56 4.57 -15.95
C GLY A 116 -11.63 4.82 -14.87
N LEU A 117 -11.26 4.86 -13.59
CA LEU A 117 -12.19 5.20 -12.50
C LEU A 117 -12.72 6.64 -12.60
N ARG A 118 -12.06 7.50 -13.40
CA ARG A 118 -12.53 8.87 -13.67
C ARG A 118 -13.83 8.91 -14.47
N ASP A 119 -14.12 7.85 -15.21
CA ASP A 119 -15.30 7.77 -16.09
C ASP A 119 -16.57 7.33 -15.33
N ILE A 120 -16.43 6.93 -14.05
CA ILE A 120 -17.55 6.51 -13.21
C ILE A 120 -18.47 7.69 -12.92
N ASP A 121 -19.77 7.49 -13.18
CA ASP A 121 -20.82 8.47 -12.91
C ASP A 121 -21.16 8.56 -11.42
N CYS A 122 -20.68 9.61 -10.76
CA CYS A 122 -20.94 9.87 -9.34
C CYS A 122 -20.84 11.37 -8.98
N ASP A 123 -21.39 11.75 -7.83
CA ASP A 123 -21.41 13.14 -7.36
C ASP A 123 -20.01 13.69 -7.06
N ILE A 124 -19.14 12.85 -6.49
CA ILE A 124 -17.76 13.19 -6.15
C ILE A 124 -16.83 12.43 -7.08
N ARG A 125 -16.43 13.09 -8.17
CA ARG A 125 -15.58 12.49 -9.21
C ARG A 125 -14.16 12.25 -8.74
N PHE A 126 -13.58 11.17 -9.27
CA PHE A 126 -12.15 10.96 -9.22
C PHE A 126 -11.45 11.92 -10.20
N THR A 127 -10.70 12.89 -9.68
CA THR A 127 -10.12 13.95 -10.52
C THR A 127 -8.77 13.56 -11.13
N SER A 128 -8.38 14.25 -12.21
CA SER A 128 -7.06 14.07 -12.83
C SER A 128 -5.91 14.42 -11.87
N GLU A 129 -6.07 15.43 -11.02
CA GLU A 129 -5.06 15.79 -10.00
C GLU A 129 -4.92 14.71 -8.93
N ARG A 130 -6.04 14.09 -8.54
CA ARG A 130 -6.01 12.97 -7.60
C ARG A 130 -5.35 11.75 -8.23
N PHE A 131 -5.67 11.44 -9.49
CA PHE A 131 -5.01 10.39 -10.24
C PHE A 131 -3.50 10.63 -10.31
N GLU A 132 -3.06 11.83 -10.72
CA GLU A 132 -1.63 12.18 -10.79
C GLU A 132 -0.94 11.98 -9.44
N TRP A 133 -1.57 12.42 -8.35
CA TRP A 133 -1.03 12.20 -7.00
C TRP A 133 -0.85 10.72 -6.68
N ILE A 134 -1.87 9.88 -6.93
CA ILE A 134 -1.81 8.44 -6.69
C ILE A 134 -0.73 7.79 -7.55
N SER A 135 -0.64 8.15 -8.83
CA SER A 135 0.37 7.63 -9.77
C SER A 135 1.79 7.92 -9.28
N ARG A 136 2.04 9.13 -8.78
CA ARG A 136 3.35 9.50 -8.20
C ARG A 136 3.69 8.66 -6.97
N LEU A 137 2.70 8.41 -6.09
CA LEU A 137 2.90 7.57 -4.91
C LEU A 137 3.18 6.12 -5.27
N LEU A 138 2.37 5.53 -6.15
CA LEU A 138 2.52 4.12 -6.55
C LEU A 138 3.86 3.86 -7.21
N ASN A 139 4.27 4.72 -8.15
CA ASN A 139 5.57 4.58 -8.82
C ASN A 139 6.74 4.60 -7.82
N ILE A 140 6.77 5.56 -6.90
CA ILE A 140 7.81 5.63 -5.87
C ILE A 140 7.74 4.41 -4.95
N ARG A 141 6.55 3.94 -4.57
CA ARG A 141 6.41 2.76 -3.69
C ARG A 141 6.89 1.48 -4.38
N VAL A 142 6.59 1.30 -5.67
CA VAL A 142 7.12 0.17 -6.46
C VAL A 142 8.64 0.22 -6.53
N GLU A 143 9.24 1.39 -6.83
CA GLU A 143 10.69 1.58 -6.83
C GLU A 143 11.31 1.17 -5.48
N LEU A 144 10.79 1.71 -4.39
CA LEU A 144 11.29 1.46 -3.03
C LEU A 144 11.11 0.00 -2.58
N ILE A 145 9.98 -0.63 -2.90
CA ILE A 145 9.77 -2.05 -2.58
C ILE A 145 10.78 -2.91 -3.33
N LYS A 146 11.01 -2.64 -4.63
CA LYS A 146 12.02 -3.36 -5.41
C LYS A 146 13.43 -3.18 -4.84
N GLU A 147 13.77 -1.99 -4.32
CA GLU A 147 15.05 -1.76 -3.62
C GLU A 147 15.20 -2.64 -2.38
N GLU A 148 14.17 -2.77 -1.54
CA GLU A 148 14.24 -3.61 -0.32
C GLU A 148 14.26 -5.12 -0.61
N LEU A 149 13.88 -5.52 -1.82
CA LEU A 149 13.84 -6.91 -2.27
C LEU A 149 15.05 -7.34 -3.13
N LYS A 150 15.99 -6.43 -3.40
CA LYS A 150 17.31 -6.80 -3.95
C LYS A 150 18.06 -7.66 -2.93
#